data_AF-A0A6H9L9X2-F1
#
_entry.id   AF-A0A6H9L9X2-F1
#
_cell.length_a   1.000
_cell.length_b   1.000
_cell.length_c   1.000
_cell.angle_alpha   90.00
_cell.angle_beta   90.00
_cell.angle_gamma   90.00
#
_symmetry.space_group_name_H-M   'P 1'
#
loop_
_entity.id
_entity.type
_entity.pdbx_description
1 polymer ?
#
loop_
_entity_poly.entity_id
_entity_poly.type
_entity_poly.pdbx_seq_one_letter_code
_entity_poly.pdbx_strand_id
1 'polypeptide(L)'
;MKSYKLTLVLLLTLVPGMSIAQESNCTENLKKSIEKQLPRVIFSYGQNLSSPNEGVVESSLLFILQLTAAFPEKNYAVLEEKIDSLAAQAQSENVRYKAFIVSIFVKNPAWLAEVKIIKVLDKNIFDQENLVYSELVNTMHNKIMKMESSTVAAQKRSHPIKF
;
A
#
# COMPACT_ATOMS: atom_id res chain seq x y z
N MET A 1 -31.57 -7.41 -62.62
CA MET A 1 -30.95 -6.36 -61.78
C MET A 1 -31.61 -6.35 -60.40
N LYS A 2 -30.81 -6.23 -59.33
CA LYS A 2 -31.15 -5.91 -57.92
C LYS A 2 -31.61 -7.06 -56.99
N SER A 3 -30.66 -7.80 -56.39
CA SER A 3 -30.88 -8.59 -55.15
C SER A 3 -29.61 -8.80 -54.28
N TYR A 4 -28.89 -7.74 -53.88
CA TYR A 4 -27.69 -7.89 -53.01
C TYR A 4 -27.61 -6.92 -51.83
N LYS A 5 -28.72 -6.34 -51.38
CA LYS A 5 -28.69 -5.28 -50.36
C LYS A 5 -29.13 -5.68 -48.95
N LEU A 6 -29.34 -6.97 -48.65
CA LEU A 6 -29.90 -7.37 -47.35
C LEU A 6 -29.03 -8.28 -46.46
N THR A 7 -27.77 -8.54 -46.81
CA THR A 7 -26.92 -9.49 -46.06
C THR A 7 -25.70 -8.85 -45.39
N LEU A 8 -25.61 -7.52 -45.35
CA LEU A 8 -24.41 -6.81 -44.86
C LEU A 8 -24.60 -6.10 -43.50
N VAL A 9 -25.71 -6.30 -42.79
CA VAL A 9 -26.00 -5.60 -41.53
C VAL A 9 -25.82 -6.50 -40.29
N LEU A 10 -25.72 -7.83 -40.46
CA LEU A 10 -25.65 -8.75 -39.31
C LEU A 10 -24.21 -9.04 -38.81
N LEU A 11 -23.16 -8.58 -39.49
CA LEU A 11 -21.77 -8.89 -39.14
C LEU A 11 -21.09 -7.82 -38.27
N LEU A 12 -21.77 -6.73 -37.93
CA LEU A 12 -21.17 -5.55 -37.27
C LEU A 12 -21.56 -5.37 -35.80
N THR A 13 -22.36 -6.26 -35.21
CA THR A 13 -22.76 -6.16 -33.79
C THR A 13 -22.10 -7.19 -32.87
N LEU A 14 -21.20 -8.04 -33.40
CA LEU A 14 -20.62 -9.17 -32.65
C LEU A 14 -19.23 -8.93 -32.06
N VAL A 15 -18.72 -7.69 -32.04
CA VAL A 15 -17.43 -7.38 -31.40
C VAL A 15 -17.44 -6.06 -30.59
N PRO A 16 -18.15 -6.02 -29.45
CA PRO A 16 -17.71 -5.17 -28.34
C PRO A 16 -17.50 -6.05 -27.10
N GLY A 17 -16.53 -6.98 -27.15
CA GLY A 17 -16.28 -7.89 -26.03
C GLY A 17 -14.83 -8.31 -25.82
N MET A 18 -13.93 -8.11 -26.81
CA MET A 18 -12.56 -8.61 -26.71
C MET A 18 -11.56 -7.64 -26.04
N SER A 19 -11.86 -6.35 -25.91
CA SER A 19 -10.89 -5.39 -25.38
C SER A 19 -10.74 -5.40 -23.85
N ILE A 20 -11.70 -5.95 -23.09
CA ILE A 20 -11.65 -5.92 -21.61
C ILE A 20 -10.88 -7.12 -21.03
N ALA A 21 -10.78 -8.24 -21.75
CA ALA A 21 -10.10 -9.43 -21.25
C ALA A 21 -8.56 -9.35 -21.31
N GLN A 22 -8.00 -8.51 -22.19
CA GLN A 22 -6.57 -8.49 -22.46
C GLN A 22 -5.76 -7.68 -21.42
N GLU A 23 -6.37 -6.69 -20.78
CA GLU A 23 -5.73 -5.92 -19.70
C GLU A 23 -5.53 -6.76 -18.43
N SER A 24 -6.53 -7.59 -18.08
CA SER A 24 -6.46 -8.43 -16.86
C SER A 24 -5.29 -9.42 -16.86
N ASN A 25 -4.99 -10.03 -18.02
CA ASN A 25 -3.89 -10.99 -18.17
C ASN A 25 -2.50 -10.34 -18.13
N CYS A 26 -2.35 -9.11 -18.61
CA CYS A 26 -1.08 -8.39 -18.56
C CYS A 26 -0.71 -8.04 -17.10
N THR A 27 -1.68 -7.54 -16.33
CA THR A 27 -1.48 -7.16 -14.93
C THR A 27 -1.19 -8.38 -14.04
N GLU A 28 -1.85 -9.51 -14.28
CA GLU A 28 -1.64 -10.72 -13.48
C GLU A 28 -0.26 -11.35 -13.73
N ASN A 29 0.20 -11.40 -14.99
CA ASN A 29 1.52 -11.92 -15.34
C ASN A 29 2.64 -11.01 -14.78
N LEU A 30 2.44 -9.69 -14.80
CA LEU A 30 3.37 -8.75 -14.18
C LEU A 30 3.44 -8.96 -12.66
N LYS A 31 2.30 -9.07 -11.98
CA LYS A 31 2.25 -9.32 -10.52
C LYS A 31 2.99 -10.61 -10.16
N LYS A 32 2.75 -11.71 -10.89
CA LYS A 32 3.46 -12.99 -10.70
C LYS A 32 4.96 -12.88 -10.93
N SER A 33 5.40 -12.08 -11.90
CA SER A 33 6.83 -11.85 -12.17
C SER A 33 7.50 -11.09 -11.01
N ILE A 34 6.86 -10.03 -10.52
CA ILE A 34 7.34 -9.25 -9.37
C ILE A 34 7.37 -10.12 -8.11
N GLU A 35 6.32 -10.91 -7.89
CA GLU A 35 6.21 -11.81 -6.75
C GLU A 35 7.36 -12.83 -6.70
N LYS A 36 7.82 -13.35 -7.85
CA LYS A 36 9.02 -14.21 -7.92
C LYS A 36 10.31 -13.49 -7.51
N GLN A 37 10.39 -12.19 -7.75
CA GLN A 37 11.56 -11.37 -7.38
C GLN A 37 11.48 -10.82 -5.95
N LEU A 38 10.33 -10.97 -5.28
CA LEU A 38 10.06 -10.42 -3.97
C LEU A 38 11.13 -10.74 -2.92
N PRO A 39 11.66 -11.99 -2.81
CA PRO A 39 12.71 -12.28 -1.84
C PRO A 39 13.98 -11.44 -2.05
N ARG A 40 14.34 -11.20 -3.32
CA ARG A 40 15.50 -10.37 -3.68
C ARG A 40 15.24 -8.89 -3.35
N VAL A 41 14.03 -8.41 -3.62
CA VAL A 41 13.62 -7.04 -3.31
C VAL A 41 13.64 -6.79 -1.80
N ILE A 42 13.07 -7.71 -1.02
CA ILE A 42 13.08 -7.67 0.45
C ILE A 42 14.53 -7.65 0.97
N PHE A 43 15.38 -8.53 0.47
CA PHE A 43 16.80 -8.54 0.84
C PHE A 43 17.49 -7.21 0.53
N SER A 44 17.28 -6.67 -0.68
CA SER A 44 17.87 -5.40 -1.10
C SER A 44 17.44 -4.24 -0.21
N TYR A 45 16.16 -4.12 0.11
CA TYR A 45 15.69 -3.07 1.02
C TYR A 45 16.24 -3.26 2.43
N GLY A 46 16.38 -4.50 2.91
CA GLY A 46 17.03 -4.79 4.18
C GLY A 46 18.49 -4.29 4.24
N GLN A 47 19.23 -4.35 3.12
CA GLN A 47 20.57 -3.79 3.03
C GLN A 47 20.54 -2.26 2.99
N ASN A 48 19.61 -1.67 2.26
CA ASN A 48 19.48 -0.22 2.16
C ASN A 48 19.10 0.43 3.50
N LEU A 49 18.31 -0.24 4.34
CA LEU A 49 17.99 0.22 5.70
C LEU A 49 19.23 0.26 6.62
N SER A 50 20.30 -0.43 6.26
CA SER A 50 21.59 -0.39 6.95
C SER A 50 22.60 0.56 6.29
N SER A 51 22.17 1.33 5.30
CA SER A 51 23.00 2.33 4.64
C SER A 51 23.41 3.45 5.60
N PRO A 52 24.65 3.96 5.54
CA PRO A 52 25.03 5.17 6.27
C PRO A 52 24.42 6.45 5.69
N ASN A 53 23.83 6.39 4.49
CA ASN A 53 23.17 7.53 3.85
C ASN A 53 21.69 7.58 4.24
N GLU A 54 21.30 8.61 5.00
CA GLU A 54 19.92 8.81 5.47
C GLU A 54 18.90 8.83 4.32
N GLY A 55 19.20 9.51 3.21
CA GLY A 55 18.29 9.57 2.06
C GLY A 55 18.02 8.20 1.44
N VAL A 56 18.99 7.27 1.48
CA VAL A 56 18.79 5.88 1.04
C VAL A 56 17.88 5.12 2.00
N VAL A 57 18.05 5.33 3.30
CA VAL A 57 17.19 4.73 4.33
C VAL A 57 15.75 5.24 4.20
N GLU A 58 15.57 6.54 4.11
CA GLU A 58 14.27 7.20 3.97
C GLU A 58 13.53 6.77 2.71
N SER A 59 14.22 6.76 1.56
CA SER A 59 13.66 6.25 0.31
C SER A 59 13.24 4.78 0.43
N SER A 60 14.05 3.97 1.11
CA SER A 60 13.76 2.54 1.30
C SER A 60 12.55 2.32 2.20
N LEU A 61 12.39 3.11 3.26
CA LEU A 61 11.19 3.08 4.10
C LEU A 61 9.92 3.36 3.28
N LEU A 62 9.95 4.35 2.40
CA LEU A 62 8.85 4.66 1.50
C LEU A 62 8.54 3.50 0.54
N PHE A 63 9.57 2.91 -0.08
CA PHE A 63 9.38 1.77 -0.98
C PHE A 63 8.87 0.52 -0.27
N ILE A 64 9.26 0.30 0.98
CA ILE A 64 8.74 -0.81 1.79
C ILE A 64 7.23 -0.63 2.00
N LEU A 65 6.74 0.59 2.29
CA LEU A 65 5.29 0.85 2.39
C LEU A 65 4.56 0.52 1.09
N GLN A 66 5.14 0.88 -0.06
CA GLN A 66 4.56 0.55 -1.37
C GLN A 66 4.52 -0.97 -1.58
N LEU A 67 5.60 -1.66 -1.19
CA LEU A 67 5.70 -3.11 -1.30
C LEU A 67 4.64 -3.80 -0.44
N THR A 68 4.48 -3.36 0.82
CA THR A 68 3.47 -3.87 1.74
C THR A 68 2.05 -3.58 1.24
N ALA A 69 1.81 -2.40 0.65
CA ALA A 69 0.51 -2.09 0.06
C ALA A 69 0.18 -2.98 -1.15
N ALA A 70 1.19 -3.33 -1.96
CA ALA A 70 1.02 -4.15 -3.15
C ALA A 70 0.89 -5.66 -2.85
N PHE A 71 1.54 -6.13 -1.78
CA PHE A 71 1.57 -7.56 -1.40
C PHE A 71 1.34 -7.75 0.12
N PRO A 72 0.18 -7.32 0.66
CA PRO A 72 -0.09 -7.29 2.10
C PRO A 72 -0.06 -8.67 2.78
N GLU A 73 -0.22 -9.75 2.02
CA GLU A 73 -0.22 -11.13 2.51
C GLU A 73 1.20 -11.73 2.71
N LYS A 74 2.25 -10.98 2.37
CA LYS A 74 3.63 -11.48 2.40
C LYS A 74 4.30 -11.27 3.76
N ASN A 75 5.27 -12.13 4.05
CA ASN A 75 6.04 -12.06 5.28
C ASN A 75 7.19 -11.05 5.13
N TYR A 76 7.19 -10.02 5.98
CA TYR A 76 8.21 -8.98 6.01
C TYR A 76 9.04 -8.98 7.30
N ALA A 77 9.07 -10.07 8.07
CA ALA A 77 9.71 -10.14 9.38
C ALA A 77 11.13 -9.56 9.44
N VAL A 78 11.96 -9.83 8.41
CA VAL A 78 13.33 -9.29 8.33
C VAL A 78 13.35 -7.76 8.18
N LEU A 79 12.41 -7.20 7.43
CA LEU A 79 12.27 -5.75 7.31
C LEU A 79 11.67 -5.17 8.57
N GLU A 80 10.65 -5.81 9.16
CA GLU A 80 10.03 -5.38 10.41
C GLU A 80 11.05 -5.21 11.53
N GLU A 81 11.92 -6.20 11.75
CA GLU A 81 12.98 -6.15 12.76
C GLU A 81 13.93 -4.97 12.52
N LYS A 82 14.35 -4.76 11.27
CA LYS A 82 15.24 -3.65 10.90
C LYS A 82 14.55 -2.28 11.07
N ILE A 83 13.27 -2.18 10.71
CA ILE A 83 12.50 -0.94 10.84
C ILE A 83 12.27 -0.62 12.32
N ASP A 84 11.94 -1.62 13.14
CA ASP A 84 11.80 -1.44 14.59
C ASP A 84 13.12 -1.00 15.23
N SER A 85 14.24 -1.61 14.81
CA SER A 85 15.58 -1.19 15.25
C SER A 85 15.88 0.26 14.87
N LEU A 86 15.57 0.67 13.63
CA LEU A 86 15.72 2.06 13.20
C LEU A 86 14.83 3.01 14.00
N ALA A 87 13.58 2.64 14.27
CA ALA A 87 12.65 3.45 15.06
C ALA A 87 13.18 3.71 16.48
N ALA A 88 13.87 2.72 17.07
CA ALA A 88 14.42 2.82 18.41
C ALA A 88 15.81 3.47 18.47
N GLN A 89 16.68 3.17 17.50
CA GLN A 89 18.13 3.36 17.64
C GLN A 89 18.78 4.20 16.53
N ALA A 90 18.05 4.61 15.48
CA ALA A 90 18.66 5.45 14.44
C ALA A 90 19.18 6.77 15.04
N GLN A 91 20.33 7.25 14.56
CA GLN A 91 20.93 8.49 15.06
C GLN A 91 20.07 9.71 14.71
N SER A 92 19.55 9.74 13.48
CA SER A 92 18.67 10.80 12.98
C SER A 92 17.26 10.67 13.53
N GLU A 93 16.77 11.75 14.16
CA GLU A 93 15.40 11.81 14.67
C GLU A 93 14.36 11.67 13.55
N ASN A 94 14.66 12.22 12.37
CA ASN A 94 13.81 12.09 11.20
C ASN A 94 13.65 10.62 10.80
N VAL A 95 14.76 9.89 10.72
CA VAL A 95 14.74 8.45 10.42
C VAL A 95 14.00 7.65 11.49
N ARG A 96 14.21 7.94 12.79
CA ARG A 96 13.46 7.28 13.88
C ARG A 96 11.96 7.47 13.72
N TYR A 97 11.53 8.71 13.50
CA TYR A 97 10.11 9.06 13.35
C TYR A 97 9.48 8.39 12.12
N LYS A 98 10.13 8.48 10.97
CA LYS A 98 9.67 7.83 9.73
C LYS A 98 9.59 6.31 9.89
N ALA A 99 10.63 5.70 10.49
CA ALA A 99 10.65 4.26 10.75
C ALA A 99 9.55 3.83 11.73
N PHE A 100 9.26 4.62 12.77
CA PHE A 100 8.15 4.36 13.69
C PHE A 100 6.80 4.36 12.98
N ILE A 101 6.54 5.34 12.11
CA ILE A 101 5.30 5.35 11.31
C ILE A 101 5.27 4.11 10.42
N VAL A 102 6.34 3.84 9.69
CA VAL A 102 6.42 2.71 8.76
C VAL A 102 6.19 1.38 9.48
N SER A 103 6.76 1.17 10.66
CA SER A 103 6.60 -0.08 11.42
C SER A 103 5.13 -0.37 11.74
N ILE A 104 4.34 0.66 12.07
CA ILE A 104 2.92 0.52 12.36
C ILE A 104 2.17 0.02 11.12
N PHE A 105 2.44 0.59 9.95
CA PHE A 105 1.76 0.21 8.71
C PHE A 105 2.24 -1.13 8.13
N VAL A 106 3.51 -1.47 8.32
CA VAL A 106 4.02 -2.81 7.94
C VAL A 106 3.37 -3.89 8.80
N LYS A 107 3.20 -3.63 10.11
CA LYS A 107 2.49 -4.54 11.03
C LYS A 107 0.98 -4.57 10.82
N ASN A 108 0.41 -3.53 10.20
CA ASN A 108 -1.01 -3.42 9.92
C ASN A 108 -1.28 -3.10 8.43
N PRO A 109 -0.96 -4.01 7.48
CA PRO A 109 -1.06 -3.74 6.05
C PRO A 109 -2.46 -3.31 5.61
N ALA A 110 -3.51 -3.79 6.28
CA ALA A 110 -4.90 -3.43 6.00
C ALA A 110 -5.18 -1.93 6.14
N TRP A 111 -4.39 -1.19 6.94
CA TRP A 111 -4.56 0.24 7.11
C TRP A 111 -4.08 1.02 5.88
N LEU A 112 -3.17 0.45 5.07
CA LEU A 112 -2.67 1.08 3.85
C LEU A 112 -3.75 1.21 2.76
N ALA A 113 -4.78 0.35 2.78
CA ALA A 113 -5.88 0.41 1.82
C ALA A 113 -6.69 1.72 1.91
N GLU A 114 -6.68 2.37 3.08
CA GLU A 114 -7.39 3.64 3.31
C GLU A 114 -6.52 4.86 2.99
N VAL A 115 -5.21 4.67 2.89
CA VAL A 115 -4.27 5.74 2.59
C VAL A 115 -4.25 5.93 1.08
N LYS A 116 -4.42 7.17 0.61
CA LYS A 116 -4.40 7.51 -0.82
C LYS A 116 -2.99 7.48 -1.42
N ILE A 117 -2.14 6.56 -0.99
CA ILE A 117 -0.73 6.44 -1.40
C ILE A 117 -0.62 6.33 -2.92
N ILE A 118 -1.48 5.53 -3.55
CA ILE A 118 -1.45 5.31 -5.01
C ILE A 118 -1.74 6.60 -5.80
N LYS A 119 -2.54 7.53 -5.27
CA LYS A 119 -2.82 8.82 -5.93
C LYS A 119 -1.70 9.85 -5.78
N VAL A 120 -0.88 9.70 -4.74
CA VAL A 120 0.27 10.55 -4.41
C VAL A 120 1.48 10.15 -5.27
N LEU A 121 1.64 8.84 -5.54
CA LEU A 121 2.80 8.30 -6.25
C LEU A 121 2.77 8.43 -7.78
N ASP A 122 1.63 8.79 -8.36
CA ASP A 122 1.49 9.06 -9.80
C ASP A 122 2.05 10.46 -10.18
N LYS A 123 2.51 11.23 -9.18
CA LYS A 123 3.13 12.55 -9.33
C LYS A 123 4.51 12.53 -8.69
N ASN A 124 5.45 13.29 -9.27
CA ASN A 124 6.88 13.35 -8.92
C ASN A 124 7.19 13.00 -7.44
N ILE A 125 7.85 11.85 -7.24
CA ILE A 125 7.98 11.15 -5.94
C ILE A 125 8.75 11.97 -4.89
N PHE A 126 9.67 12.83 -5.33
CA PHE A 126 10.59 13.55 -4.43
C PHE A 126 9.94 14.70 -3.65
N ASP A 127 8.93 15.37 -4.20
CA ASP A 127 8.28 16.50 -3.53
C ASP A 127 7.16 16.07 -2.56
N GLN A 128 6.79 14.79 -2.56
CA GLN A 128 5.58 14.31 -1.88
C GLN A 128 5.86 13.39 -0.69
N GLU A 129 7.12 13.16 -0.33
CA GLU A 129 7.44 12.31 0.82
C GLU A 129 6.74 12.79 2.11
N ASN A 130 6.82 14.09 2.40
CA ASN A 130 6.14 14.69 3.55
C ASN A 130 4.60 14.55 3.47
N LEU A 131 4.04 14.56 2.25
CA LEU A 131 2.61 14.37 2.04
C LEU A 131 2.22 12.92 2.38
N VAL A 132 3.04 11.94 2.00
CA VAL A 132 2.80 10.52 2.35
C VAL A 132 2.78 10.36 3.87
N TYR A 133 3.80 10.84 4.57
CA TYR A 133 3.86 10.67 6.03
C TYR A 133 2.73 11.41 6.76
N SER A 134 2.31 12.58 6.30
CA SER A 134 1.16 13.28 6.91
C SER A 134 -0.15 12.52 6.71
N GLU A 135 -0.39 11.93 5.54
CA GLU A 135 -1.56 11.08 5.29
C GLU A 135 -1.55 9.80 6.14
N LEU A 136 -0.37 9.19 6.35
CA LEU A 136 -0.20 8.05 7.25
C LEU A 136 -0.56 8.40 8.69
N VAL A 137 -0.05 9.53 9.20
CA VAL A 137 -0.35 10.01 10.56
C VAL A 137 -1.83 10.31 10.73
N ASN A 138 -2.46 10.98 9.76
CA ASN A 138 -3.90 11.24 9.78
C ASN A 138 -4.71 9.94 9.81
N THR A 139 -4.29 8.94 9.05
CA THR A 139 -4.92 7.62 9.04
C THR A 139 -4.80 6.94 10.40
N MET A 140 -3.62 6.95 11.02
CA MET A 140 -3.41 6.42 12.36
C MET A 140 -4.32 7.11 13.39
N HIS A 141 -4.36 8.44 13.37
CA HIS A 141 -5.20 9.23 14.28
C HIS A 141 -6.68 8.83 14.15
N ASN A 142 -7.19 8.77 12.92
CA ASN A 142 -8.57 8.38 12.66
C ASN A 142 -8.89 6.95 13.13
N LYS A 143 -7.95 6.01 12.97
CA LYS A 143 -8.09 4.64 13.48
C LYS A 143 -8.19 4.60 15.00
N ILE A 144 -7.31 5.34 15.69
CA ILE A 144 -7.29 5.41 17.15
C ILE A 144 -8.62 5.98 17.68
N MET A 145 -9.09 7.11 17.13
CA MET A 145 -10.36 7.73 17.54
C MET A 145 -11.57 6.81 17.31
N LYS A 146 -11.56 6.02 16.23
CA LYS A 146 -12.62 5.04 15.95
C LYS A 146 -12.61 3.85 16.93
N MET A 147 -11.44 3.41 17.38
CA MET A 147 -11.31 2.35 18.37
C MET A 147 -11.80 2.82 19.75
N GLU A 148 -11.43 4.03 20.17
CA GLU A 148 -11.87 4.59 21.45
C GLU A 148 -13.40 4.77 21.53
N SER A 149 -14.00 5.34 20.48
CA SER A 149 -15.47 5.52 20.42
C SER A 149 -16.23 4.18 20.46
N SER A 150 -15.67 3.14 19.84
CA SER A 150 -16.25 1.78 19.86
C SER A 150 -16.17 1.15 21.26
N THR A 151 -15.07 1.34 21.97
CA THR A 151 -14.87 0.85 23.35
C THR A 151 -15.82 1.53 24.33
N VAL A 152 -15.96 2.86 24.24
CA VAL A 152 -16.91 3.62 25.08
C VAL A 152 -18.35 3.19 24.82
N ALA A 153 -18.71 2.94 23.56
CA ALA A 153 -20.04 2.44 23.20
C ALA A 153 -20.30 1.02 23.75
N ALA A 154 -19.29 0.14 23.72
CA ALA A 154 -19.39 -1.21 24.27
C ALA A 154 -19.56 -1.19 25.81
N GLN A 155 -18.84 -0.32 26.51
CA GLN A 155 -18.93 -0.17 27.97
C GLN A 155 -20.31 0.34 28.42
N LYS A 156 -20.92 1.28 27.69
CA LYS A 156 -22.30 1.74 27.96
C LYS A 156 -23.35 0.64 27.80
N ARG A 157 -23.12 -0.32 26.89
CA ARG A 157 -24.05 -1.44 26.67
C ARG A 157 -23.93 -2.55 27.72
N SER A 158 -22.75 -2.75 28.30
CA SER A 158 -22.54 -3.80 29.32
C SER A 158 -23.04 -3.41 30.71
N HIS A 159 -23.25 -2.11 30.97
CA HIS A 159 -23.76 -1.60 32.24
C HIS A 159 -24.99 -0.70 32.00
N PRO A 160 -26.16 -1.27 31.64
CA PRO A 160 -27.37 -0.47 31.52
C PRO A 160 -27.71 0.10 32.90
N ILE A 161 -27.63 1.43 33.02
CA ILE A 161 -28.10 2.14 34.22
C ILE A 161 -29.60 1.86 34.33
N LYS A 162 -29.97 0.98 35.27
CA LYS A 162 -31.38 0.76 35.63
C LYS A 162 -31.80 1.95 36.49
N PHE A 163 -32.62 2.82 35.91
CA PHE A 163 -33.42 3.77 36.68
C PHE A 163 -34.64 3.07 37.27
#